data_AF-A0A2E1J754-F1
#
_entry.id   AF-A0A2E1J754-F1
#
_cell.length_a   1.000
_cell.length_b   1.000
_cell.length_c   1.000
_cell.angle_alpha   90.00
_cell.angle_beta   90.00
_cell.angle_gamma   90.00
#
_symmetry.space_group_name_H-M   'P 1'
#
loop_
_entity.id
_entity.type
_entity.pdbx_description
1 polymer ?
#
loop_
_entity_poly.entity_id
_entity_poly.type
_entity_poly.pdbx_seq_one_letter_code
_entity_poly.pdbx_strand_id
1 'polypeptide(L)'
;MSNLELFDMAIMALLVFLLCIISLMNQKNLMERIAIAVDWFIIPIFIGRLIGAILYESLPAPLSVNPTKGDFIEWILPWSILETLLILSVILLSWLEVKRQKNDKEATKNNSIRAIAIVFISTGPAGLLAITLTLYHTIKNEQVSELGFIVPAIIFPIISISNMIPSIDGFGDNITLIIGLLSLLLCALTVPMKKEIWTMVLAIDAHLMLYTGILWTGLFTTIYLPIILISISTVVWVVGILQLRRVLRVWGLFDLLIAIIASLLVLGSTMLNPSILLISLIVLAVELGFVTWLSLSNEEELIKD
;
A
#
# COMPACT_ATOMS: atom_id res chain seq x y z
N MET A 1 12.65 -29.63 -1.95
CA MET A 1 12.60 -28.91 -0.66
C MET A 1 12.52 -29.97 0.43
N SER A 2 13.36 -29.87 1.45
CA SER A 2 13.24 -30.75 2.61
C SER A 2 12.11 -30.22 3.49
N ASN A 3 11.00 -30.94 3.54
CA ASN A 3 9.82 -30.56 4.31
C ASN A 3 10.09 -30.38 5.83
N LEU A 4 11.23 -30.87 6.31
CA LEU A 4 11.70 -30.71 7.69
C LEU A 4 11.95 -29.24 8.09
N GLU A 5 12.38 -28.38 7.15
CA GLU A 5 12.77 -26.99 7.46
C GLU A 5 11.56 -26.10 7.81
N LEU A 6 10.36 -26.43 7.31
CA LEU A 6 9.12 -25.72 7.63
C LEU A 6 8.57 -26.11 9.00
N PHE A 7 8.70 -27.38 9.36
CA PHE A 7 8.37 -27.85 10.70
C PHE A 7 9.28 -27.18 11.75
N ASP A 8 10.58 -27.07 11.45
CA ASP A 8 11.53 -26.33 12.27
C ASP A 8 11.16 -24.84 12.42
N MET A 9 10.66 -24.20 11.35
CA MET A 9 10.15 -22.83 11.41
C MET A 9 8.95 -22.70 12.36
N ALA A 10 8.02 -23.66 12.36
CA ALA A 10 6.87 -23.66 13.28
C ALA A 10 7.31 -23.84 14.74
N ILE A 11 8.26 -24.74 15.00
CA ILE A 11 8.85 -24.92 16.33
C ILE A 11 9.53 -23.62 16.77
N MET A 12 10.32 -22.99 15.90
CA MET A 12 10.97 -21.72 16.18
C MET A 12 9.95 -20.62 16.48
N ALA A 13 8.87 -20.51 15.69
CA ALA A 13 7.80 -19.55 15.96
C ALA A 13 7.16 -19.77 17.34
N LEU A 14 6.86 -21.01 17.70
CA LEU A 14 6.33 -21.36 19.02
C LEU A 14 7.32 -21.05 20.15
N LEU A 15 8.60 -21.34 19.98
CA LEU A 15 9.64 -21.04 20.96
C LEU A 15 9.79 -19.53 21.16
N VAL A 16 9.90 -18.75 20.08
CA VAL A 16 9.97 -17.29 20.16
C VAL A 16 8.72 -16.74 20.84
N PHE A 17 7.54 -17.24 20.49
CA PHE A 17 6.29 -16.84 21.13
C PHE A 17 6.27 -17.14 22.63
N LEU A 18 6.76 -18.31 23.06
CA LEU A 18 6.87 -18.66 24.47
C LEU A 18 7.86 -17.74 25.21
N LEU A 19 9.01 -17.44 24.60
CA LEU A 19 9.97 -16.49 25.14
C LEU A 19 9.37 -15.09 25.29
N CYS A 20 8.54 -14.65 24.33
CA CYS A 20 7.78 -13.41 24.42
C CYS A 20 6.82 -13.42 25.61
N ILE A 21 6.09 -14.52 25.86
CA ILE A 21 5.22 -14.66 27.04
C ILE A 21 6.02 -14.53 28.33
N ILE A 22 7.14 -15.27 28.44
CA ILE A 22 8.01 -15.23 29.63
C ILE A 22 8.55 -13.82 29.85
N SER A 23 8.94 -13.11 28.79
CA SER A 23 9.43 -11.74 28.85
C SER A 23 8.40 -10.72 29.39
N LEU A 24 7.10 -11.07 29.37
CA LEU A 24 6.02 -10.23 29.90
C LEU A 24 5.74 -10.49 31.39
N MET A 25 6.19 -11.63 31.92
CA MET A 25 5.93 -11.99 33.32
C MET A 25 6.60 -11.01 34.29
N ASN A 26 5.90 -10.66 35.37
CA ASN A 26 6.37 -9.75 36.44
C ASN A 26 6.69 -8.31 36.00
N GLN A 27 6.15 -7.83 34.89
CA GLN A 27 6.44 -6.47 34.41
C GLN A 27 5.37 -5.44 34.78
N LYS A 28 5.82 -4.26 35.24
CA LYS A 28 4.94 -3.15 35.63
C LYS A 28 4.37 -2.38 34.43
N ASN A 29 5.13 -2.25 33.35
CA ASN A 29 4.73 -1.54 32.13
C ASN A 29 4.22 -2.52 31.06
N LEU A 30 3.11 -3.21 31.35
CA LEU A 30 2.61 -4.29 30.50
C LEU A 30 2.27 -3.83 29.08
N MET A 31 1.67 -2.63 28.93
CA MET A 31 1.26 -2.09 27.63
C MET A 31 2.43 -1.91 26.64
N GLU A 32 3.51 -1.27 27.07
CA GLU A 32 4.68 -1.04 26.22
C GLU A 32 5.41 -2.35 25.92
N ARG A 33 5.50 -3.24 26.91
CA ARG A 33 6.17 -4.52 26.72
C ARG A 33 5.42 -5.49 25.83
N ILE A 34 4.08 -5.48 25.83
CA ILE A 34 3.30 -6.28 24.88
C ILE A 34 3.63 -5.86 23.44
N ALA A 35 3.64 -4.56 23.14
CA ALA A 35 4.03 -4.09 21.79
C ALA A 35 5.45 -4.53 21.42
N ILE A 36 6.40 -4.37 22.34
CA ILE A 36 7.80 -4.79 22.12
C ILE A 36 7.89 -6.31 21.92
N ALA A 37 7.19 -7.10 22.72
CA ALA A 37 7.19 -8.56 22.61
C ALA A 37 6.62 -9.02 21.26
N VAL A 38 5.56 -8.38 20.77
CA VAL A 38 5.01 -8.64 19.44
C VAL A 38 6.02 -8.30 18.34
N ASP A 39 6.76 -7.19 18.46
CA ASP A 39 7.84 -6.86 17.52
C ASP A 39 8.95 -7.91 17.51
N TRP A 40 9.36 -8.38 18.69
CA TRP A 40 10.34 -9.46 18.83
C TRP A 40 9.86 -10.80 18.29
N PHE A 41 8.56 -11.00 18.16
CA PHE A 41 8.00 -12.16 17.48
C PHE A 41 7.99 -11.96 15.96
N ILE A 42 7.48 -10.84 15.47
CA ILE A 42 7.27 -10.59 14.03
C ILE A 42 8.60 -10.38 13.29
N ILE A 43 9.48 -9.52 13.80
CA ILE A 43 10.67 -9.06 13.05
C ILE A 43 11.65 -10.21 12.75
N PRO A 44 12.01 -11.08 13.70
CA PRO A 44 12.92 -12.19 13.41
C PRO A 44 12.34 -13.18 12.39
N ILE A 45 11.03 -13.46 12.46
CA ILE A 45 10.36 -14.35 11.50
C ILE A 45 10.35 -13.71 10.11
N PHE A 46 10.05 -12.41 10.02
CA PHE A 46 10.09 -11.66 8.76
C PHE A 46 11.49 -11.72 8.13
N ILE A 47 12.53 -11.36 8.89
CA ILE A 47 13.92 -11.39 8.42
C ILE A 47 14.34 -12.81 8.04
N GLY A 48 14.02 -13.80 8.87
CA GLY A 48 14.31 -15.20 8.60
C GLY A 48 13.67 -15.68 7.29
N ARG A 49 12.43 -15.27 7.01
CA ARG A 49 11.75 -15.60 5.76
C ARG A 49 12.39 -14.92 4.54
N LEU A 50 12.75 -13.65 4.64
CA LEU A 50 13.44 -12.96 3.54
C LEU A 50 14.80 -13.59 3.24
N ILE A 51 15.60 -13.88 4.28
CA ILE A 51 16.92 -14.49 4.13
C ILE A 51 16.80 -15.92 3.60
N GLY A 52 15.87 -16.72 4.13
CA GLY A 52 15.65 -18.10 3.68
C GLY A 52 15.17 -18.19 2.23
N ALA A 53 14.33 -17.24 1.79
CA ALA A 53 13.88 -17.15 0.41
C ALA A 53 15.02 -16.77 -0.57
N ILE A 54 15.94 -15.89 -0.15
CA ILE A 54 17.01 -15.38 -1.02
C ILE A 54 18.24 -16.30 -1.07
N LEU A 55 18.71 -16.77 0.09
CA LEU A 55 20.02 -17.41 0.20
C LEU A 55 20.00 -18.92 0.01
N TYR A 56 18.90 -19.57 0.38
CA TYR A 56 18.88 -21.03 0.53
C TYR A 56 17.79 -21.72 -0.28
N GLU A 57 16.85 -20.97 -0.88
CA GLU A 57 15.60 -21.51 -1.47
C GLU A 57 14.89 -22.51 -0.54
N SER A 58 15.17 -22.43 0.76
CA SER A 58 14.72 -23.36 1.80
C SER A 58 13.31 -23.03 2.23
N LEU A 59 13.00 -21.73 2.27
CA LEU A 59 11.67 -21.22 2.54
C LEU A 59 11.04 -20.68 1.26
N PRO A 60 9.74 -20.94 1.06
CA PRO A 60 9.03 -20.36 -0.07
C PRO A 60 9.00 -18.83 0.05
N ALA A 61 9.13 -18.18 -1.10
CA ALA A 61 9.14 -16.73 -1.18
C ALA A 61 7.89 -16.12 -0.49
N PRO A 62 8.01 -14.90 0.07
CA PRO A 62 6.85 -14.14 0.50
C PRO A 62 5.79 -14.07 -0.60
N LEU A 63 4.51 -14.11 -0.19
CA LEU A 63 3.36 -13.95 -1.09
C LEU A 63 3.16 -15.06 -2.15
N SER A 64 3.93 -16.15 -2.14
CA SER A 64 3.78 -17.25 -3.13
C SER A 64 3.25 -18.56 -2.53
N VAL A 65 2.91 -18.56 -1.25
CA VAL A 65 2.59 -19.79 -0.50
C VAL A 65 1.12 -20.12 -0.63
N ASN A 66 0.82 -21.36 -1.03
CA ASN A 66 -0.50 -21.94 -0.85
C ASN A 66 -0.49 -22.84 0.41
N PRO A 67 -1.15 -22.44 1.52
CA PRO A 67 -1.08 -23.18 2.79
C PRO A 67 -1.91 -24.47 2.80
N THR A 68 -2.76 -24.70 1.81
CA THR A 68 -3.68 -25.86 1.77
C THR A 68 -3.21 -27.00 0.87
N LYS A 69 -2.17 -26.77 0.06
CA LYS A 69 -1.61 -27.77 -0.86
C LYS A 69 -0.27 -28.31 -0.35
N GLY A 70 -0.32 -29.32 0.52
CA GLY A 70 0.88 -30.00 1.02
C GLY A 70 0.56 -31.10 2.03
N ASP A 71 1.60 -31.70 2.60
CA ASP A 71 1.45 -32.65 3.71
C ASP A 71 0.88 -31.96 4.96
N PHE A 72 0.08 -32.69 5.74
CA PHE A 72 -0.55 -32.11 6.92
C PHE A 72 0.47 -31.65 7.97
N ILE A 73 1.45 -32.49 8.31
CA ILE A 73 2.37 -32.25 9.43
C ILE A 73 3.46 -31.28 9.02
N GLU A 74 3.99 -31.43 7.80
CA GLU A 74 5.17 -30.69 7.39
C GLU A 74 4.85 -29.37 6.68
N TRP A 75 3.60 -29.17 6.24
CA TRP A 75 3.19 -27.98 5.49
C TRP A 75 1.97 -27.29 6.10
N ILE A 76 0.81 -27.96 6.09
CA ILE A 76 -0.47 -27.32 6.45
C ILE A 76 -0.44 -26.85 7.92
N LEU A 77 0.03 -27.71 8.82
CA LEU A 77 0.06 -27.44 10.26
C LEU A 77 1.01 -26.26 10.60
N PRO A 78 2.29 -26.24 10.14
CA PRO A 78 3.19 -25.10 10.31
C PRO A 78 2.60 -23.75 9.88
N TRP A 79 2.04 -23.68 8.67
CA TRP A 79 1.44 -22.45 8.16
C TRP A 79 0.20 -22.04 8.94
N SER A 80 -0.63 -23.01 9.34
CA SER A 80 -1.83 -22.74 10.14
C SER A 80 -1.49 -22.21 11.53
N ILE A 81 -0.46 -22.75 12.18
CA ILE A 81 0.04 -22.26 13.48
C ILE A 81 0.56 -20.84 13.33
N LEU A 82 1.41 -20.60 12.34
CA LEU A 82 2.00 -19.28 12.08
C LEU A 82 0.92 -18.23 11.82
N GLU A 83 -0.03 -18.53 10.94
CA GLU A 83 -1.13 -17.62 10.60
C GLU A 83 -2.00 -17.30 11.82
N THR A 84 -2.29 -18.30 12.66
CA THR A 84 -3.05 -18.11 13.90
C THR A 84 -2.31 -17.21 14.89
N LEU A 85 -0.99 -17.40 15.06
CA LEU A 85 -0.17 -16.55 15.93
C LEU A 85 -0.09 -15.10 15.42
N LEU A 86 -0.04 -14.90 14.11
CA LEU A 86 -0.09 -13.57 13.50
C LEU A 86 -1.44 -12.89 13.74
N ILE A 87 -2.56 -13.59 13.55
CA ILE A 87 -3.91 -13.06 13.86
C ILE A 87 -4.00 -12.63 15.32
N LEU A 88 -3.53 -13.48 16.25
CA LEU A 88 -3.51 -13.15 17.66
C LEU A 88 -2.66 -11.90 17.94
N SER A 89 -1.49 -11.79 17.30
CA SER A 89 -0.60 -10.64 17.43
C SER A 89 -1.27 -9.34 16.96
N VAL A 90 -1.96 -9.38 15.82
CA VAL A 90 -2.72 -8.24 15.27
C VAL A 90 -3.85 -7.83 16.22
N ILE A 91 -4.62 -8.80 16.74
CA ILE A 91 -5.70 -8.55 17.70
C ILE A 91 -5.14 -7.92 18.98
N LEU A 92 -4.03 -8.44 19.52
CA LEU A 92 -3.36 -7.89 20.70
C LEU A 92 -2.91 -6.44 20.48
N LEU A 93 -2.34 -6.13 19.31
CA LEU A 93 -1.92 -4.77 18.96
C LEU A 93 -3.13 -3.82 18.88
N SER A 94 -4.24 -4.24 18.28
CA SER A 94 -5.45 -3.39 18.23
C SER A 94 -6.07 -3.16 19.61
N TRP A 95 -6.11 -4.20 20.44
CA TRP A 95 -6.58 -4.09 21.82
C TRP A 95 -5.70 -3.14 22.64
N LEU A 96 -4.38 -3.20 22.43
CA LEU A 96 -3.42 -2.32 23.09
C LEU A 96 -3.68 -0.85 22.72
N GLU A 97 -3.99 -0.57 21.46
CA GLU A 97 -4.29 0.79 21.00
C GLU A 97 -5.58 1.33 21.63
N VAL A 98 -6.64 0.52 21.70
CA VAL A 98 -7.86 0.87 22.44
C VAL A 98 -7.56 1.14 23.91
N LYS A 99 -6.67 0.36 24.53
CA LYS A 99 -6.28 0.55 25.93
C LYS A 99 -5.43 1.81 26.14
N ARG A 100 -4.58 2.18 25.18
CA ARG A 100 -3.82 3.44 25.20
C ARG A 100 -4.75 4.66 25.15
N GLN A 101 -5.72 4.65 24.24
CA GLN A 101 -6.72 5.71 24.14
C GLN A 101 -7.53 5.88 25.43
N LYS A 102 -7.92 4.77 26.09
CA LYS A 102 -8.60 4.82 27.40
C LYS A 102 -7.75 5.37 28.55
N ASN A 103 -6.43 5.36 28.39
CA ASN A 103 -5.47 5.83 29.38
C ASN A 103 -4.85 7.17 28.96
N ASP A 104 -5.48 7.90 28.02
CA ASP A 104 -5.04 9.18 27.46
C ASP A 104 -3.56 9.19 27.00
N LYS A 105 -3.08 8.03 26.53
CA LYS A 105 -1.74 7.89 25.94
C LYS A 105 -1.78 8.21 24.46
N GLU A 106 -0.68 8.78 23.96
CA GLU A 106 -0.49 9.03 22.53
C GLU A 106 -0.61 7.74 21.70
N ALA A 107 -1.19 7.91 20.51
CA ALA A 107 -1.31 6.86 19.51
C ALA A 107 0.06 6.29 19.15
N THR A 108 0.11 4.97 18.94
CA THR A 108 1.33 4.32 18.46
C THR A 108 1.72 4.85 17.07
N LYS A 109 3.03 5.07 16.90
CA LYS A 109 3.66 5.39 15.60
C LYS A 109 4.34 4.14 15.05
N ASN A 110 4.54 4.09 13.74
CA ASN A 110 5.19 3.02 12.97
C ASN A 110 4.39 1.71 12.92
N ASN A 111 3.06 1.76 13.00
CA ASN A 111 2.25 0.55 12.85
C ASN A 111 2.25 0.04 11.40
N SER A 112 2.46 0.93 10.43
CA SER A 112 2.62 0.57 9.01
C SER A 112 3.73 -0.47 8.76
N ILE A 113 4.91 -0.29 9.36
CA ILE A 113 6.05 -1.21 9.19
C ILE A 113 5.72 -2.59 9.75
N ARG A 114 5.07 -2.65 10.92
CA ARG A 114 4.60 -3.91 11.52
C ARG A 114 3.58 -4.59 10.63
N ALA A 115 2.60 -3.84 10.13
CA ALA A 115 1.59 -4.37 9.24
C ALA A 115 2.21 -4.96 7.98
N ILE A 116 3.16 -4.25 7.34
CA ILE A 116 3.88 -4.75 6.18
C ILE A 116 4.67 -6.03 6.53
N ALA A 117 5.39 -6.06 7.65
CA ALA A 117 6.09 -7.29 8.05
C ALA A 117 5.13 -8.48 8.21
N ILE A 118 3.97 -8.29 8.84
CA ILE A 118 2.94 -9.32 8.99
C ILE A 118 2.43 -9.79 7.62
N VAL A 119 2.19 -8.87 6.70
CA VAL A 119 1.73 -9.15 5.34
C VAL A 119 2.69 -10.06 4.58
N PHE A 120 4.00 -9.83 4.71
CA PHE A 120 5.02 -10.65 4.04
C PHE A 120 5.25 -12.02 4.73
N ILE A 121 4.84 -12.18 6.00
CA ILE A 121 4.86 -13.48 6.70
C ILE A 121 3.55 -14.25 6.49
N SER A 122 2.42 -13.56 6.36
CA SER A 122 1.09 -14.16 6.33
C SER A 122 0.78 -14.86 5.01
N THR A 123 -0.08 -15.88 5.07
CA THR A 123 -0.68 -16.54 3.90
C THR A 123 -1.97 -15.84 3.43
N GLY A 124 -2.28 -14.65 3.97
CA GLY A 124 -3.39 -13.80 3.53
C GLY A 124 -4.23 -13.22 4.67
N PRO A 125 -4.99 -14.03 5.42
CA PRO A 125 -5.95 -13.55 6.42
C PRO A 125 -5.38 -12.59 7.46
N ALA A 126 -4.25 -12.93 8.08
CA ALA A 126 -3.59 -12.10 9.07
C ALA A 126 -3.06 -10.80 8.46
N GLY A 127 -2.52 -10.86 7.24
CA GLY A 127 -2.09 -9.68 6.47
C GLY A 127 -3.25 -8.73 6.18
N LEU A 128 -4.40 -9.26 5.74
CA LEU A 128 -5.59 -8.45 5.47
C LEU A 128 -6.15 -7.80 6.75
N LEU A 129 -6.20 -8.55 7.85
CA LEU A 129 -6.56 -7.99 9.16
C LEU A 129 -5.58 -6.92 9.63
N ALA A 130 -4.26 -7.14 9.46
CA ALA A 130 -3.25 -6.16 9.84
C ALA A 130 -3.42 -4.84 9.07
N ILE A 131 -3.62 -4.91 7.75
CA ILE A 131 -3.81 -3.73 6.92
C ILE A 131 -5.08 -2.98 7.28
N THR A 132 -6.21 -3.67 7.42
CA THR A 132 -7.51 -3.03 7.72
C THR A 132 -7.50 -2.30 9.06
N LEU A 133 -6.96 -2.93 10.11
CA LEU A 133 -6.83 -2.31 11.43
C LEU A 133 -5.86 -1.13 11.41
N THR A 134 -4.73 -1.27 10.71
CA THR A 134 -3.73 -0.20 10.66
C THR A 134 -4.24 0.98 9.83
N LEU A 135 -4.92 0.73 8.71
CA LEU A 135 -5.56 1.78 7.91
C LEU A 135 -6.59 2.57 8.75
N TYR A 136 -7.43 1.87 9.51
CA TYR A 136 -8.37 2.51 10.42
C TYR A 136 -7.66 3.36 11.47
N HIS A 137 -6.61 2.82 12.09
CA HIS A 137 -5.77 3.54 13.07
C HIS A 137 -5.14 4.79 12.47
N THR A 138 -4.55 4.68 11.28
CA THR A 138 -3.88 5.77 10.59
C THR A 138 -4.84 6.90 10.24
N ILE A 139 -6.03 6.59 9.71
CA ILE A 139 -7.05 7.59 9.40
C ILE A 139 -7.57 8.24 10.68
N LYS A 140 -7.88 7.44 11.71
CA LYS A 140 -8.40 7.93 12.99
C LYS A 140 -7.46 8.91 13.68
N ASN A 141 -6.16 8.66 13.61
CA ASN A 141 -5.13 9.46 14.28
C ASN A 141 -4.41 10.45 13.35
N GLU A 142 -4.94 10.69 12.14
CA GLU A 142 -4.39 11.61 11.13
C GLU A 142 -2.89 11.40 10.82
N GLN A 143 -2.43 10.14 10.79
CA GLN A 143 -1.02 9.77 10.59
C GLN A 143 -0.66 9.71 9.10
N VAL A 144 -0.54 10.87 8.47
CA VAL A 144 -0.27 11.01 7.02
C VAL A 144 0.92 10.16 6.54
N SER A 145 2.02 10.11 7.30
CA SER A 145 3.22 9.34 6.91
C SER A 145 2.97 7.83 6.87
N GLU A 146 2.11 7.30 7.74
CA GLU A 146 1.81 5.86 7.77
C GLU A 146 0.90 5.45 6.62
N LEU A 147 0.01 6.36 6.17
CA LEU A 147 -0.91 6.09 5.07
C LEU A 147 -0.18 5.72 3.79
N GLY A 148 0.89 6.45 3.46
CA GLY A 148 1.67 6.24 2.23
C GLY A 148 2.44 4.92 2.18
N PHE A 149 2.60 4.24 3.32
CA PHE A 149 3.13 2.88 3.36
C PHE A 149 2.01 1.84 3.28
N ILE A 150 0.87 2.11 3.91
CA ILE A 150 -0.22 1.14 4.05
C ILE A 150 -1.02 1.02 2.76
N VAL A 151 -1.31 2.13 2.06
CA VAL A 151 -2.14 2.10 0.85
C VAL A 151 -1.50 1.23 -0.24
N PRO A 152 -0.21 1.39 -0.59
CA PRO A 152 0.48 0.47 -1.49
C PRO A 152 0.51 -0.97 -0.95
N ALA A 153 0.53 -1.18 0.36
CA ALA A 153 0.60 -2.52 0.92
C ALA A 153 -0.71 -3.31 0.78
N ILE A 154 -1.87 -2.65 0.53
CA ILE A 154 -3.20 -3.29 0.44
C ILE A 154 -3.23 -4.45 -0.56
N ILE A 155 -2.45 -4.37 -1.64
CA ILE A 155 -2.42 -5.38 -2.70
C ILE A 155 -1.77 -6.70 -2.27
N PHE A 156 -0.81 -6.68 -1.34
CA PHE A 156 0.01 -7.85 -1.04
C PHE A 156 -0.77 -8.98 -0.36
N PRO A 157 -1.67 -8.74 0.62
CA PRO A 157 -2.53 -9.81 1.13
C PRO A 157 -3.44 -10.42 0.07
N ILE A 158 -3.90 -9.63 -0.91
CA ILE A 158 -4.78 -10.11 -1.98
C ILE A 158 -4.01 -11.10 -2.86
N ILE A 159 -2.77 -10.77 -3.21
CA ILE A 159 -1.85 -11.68 -3.91
C ILE A 159 -1.61 -12.95 -3.09
N SER A 160 -1.34 -12.82 -1.78
CA SER A 160 -1.15 -14.00 -0.92
C SER A 160 -2.39 -14.91 -0.91
N ILE A 161 -3.59 -14.32 -0.80
CA ILE A 161 -4.88 -15.03 -0.83
C ILE A 161 -5.15 -15.68 -2.19
N SER A 162 -4.77 -15.06 -3.32
CA SER A 162 -5.02 -15.63 -4.66
C SER A 162 -4.30 -16.97 -4.87
N ASN A 163 -3.15 -17.18 -4.22
CA ASN A 163 -2.48 -18.48 -4.22
C ASN A 163 -3.33 -19.57 -3.55
N MET A 164 -4.06 -19.22 -2.48
CA MET A 164 -4.95 -20.14 -1.76
C MET A 164 -6.28 -20.36 -2.50
N ILE A 165 -6.83 -19.28 -3.08
CA ILE A 165 -8.13 -19.27 -3.77
C ILE A 165 -7.90 -18.78 -5.21
N PRO A 166 -7.71 -19.69 -6.18
CA PRO A 166 -7.41 -19.33 -7.57
C PRO A 166 -8.46 -18.44 -8.24
N SER A 167 -9.71 -18.49 -7.79
CA SER A 167 -10.79 -17.63 -8.30
C SER A 167 -10.58 -16.13 -8.05
N ILE A 168 -9.66 -15.75 -7.17
CA ILE A 168 -9.31 -14.37 -6.84
C ILE A 168 -8.11 -13.88 -7.67
N ASP A 169 -7.49 -14.77 -8.45
CA ASP A 169 -6.37 -14.41 -9.31
C ASP A 169 -6.76 -13.35 -10.36
N GLY A 170 -5.88 -12.37 -10.59
CA GLY A 170 -6.16 -11.19 -11.42
C GLY A 170 -7.13 -10.15 -10.83
N PHE A 171 -7.81 -10.43 -9.70
CA PHE A 171 -8.66 -9.43 -9.04
C PHE A 171 -7.82 -8.29 -8.42
N GLY A 172 -6.59 -8.60 -7.99
CA GLY A 172 -5.63 -7.63 -7.47
C GLY A 172 -5.29 -6.52 -8.46
N ASP A 173 -5.23 -6.82 -9.76
CA ASP A 173 -4.85 -5.86 -10.80
C ASP A 173 -5.89 -4.74 -10.92
N ASN A 174 -7.17 -5.12 -10.98
CA ASN A 174 -8.28 -4.19 -11.05
C ASN A 174 -8.43 -3.39 -9.74
N ILE A 175 -8.25 -4.04 -8.58
CA ILE A 175 -8.26 -3.35 -7.28
C ILE A 175 -7.17 -2.28 -7.23
N THR A 176 -5.97 -2.59 -7.73
CA THR A 176 -4.84 -1.67 -7.73
C THR A 176 -5.19 -0.37 -8.46
N LEU A 177 -5.80 -0.50 -9.64
CA LEU A 177 -6.27 0.64 -10.42
C LEU A 177 -7.40 1.40 -9.72
N ILE A 178 -8.38 0.70 -9.14
CA ILE A 178 -9.50 1.32 -8.40
C ILE A 178 -8.99 2.13 -7.20
N ILE A 179 -8.05 1.58 -6.43
CA ILE A 179 -7.43 2.29 -5.31
C ILE A 179 -6.68 3.53 -5.82
N GLY A 180 -5.95 3.42 -6.93
CA GLY A 180 -5.27 4.56 -7.54
C GLY A 180 -6.22 5.69 -7.95
N LEU A 181 -7.34 5.35 -8.60
CA LEU A 181 -8.38 6.33 -8.96
C LEU A 181 -9.04 6.95 -7.72
N LEU A 182 -9.30 6.13 -6.69
CA LEU A 182 -9.86 6.61 -5.43
C LEU A 182 -8.89 7.58 -4.73
N SER A 183 -7.60 7.26 -4.66
CA SER A 183 -6.57 8.14 -4.11
C SER A 183 -6.48 9.45 -4.88
N LEU A 184 -6.59 9.41 -6.21
CA LEU A 184 -6.60 10.62 -7.05
C LEU A 184 -7.84 11.50 -6.76
N LEU A 185 -9.02 10.88 -6.65
CA LEU A 185 -10.25 11.57 -6.30
C LEU A 185 -10.17 12.18 -4.90
N LEU A 186 -9.69 11.42 -3.91
CA LEU A 186 -9.49 11.91 -2.55
C LEU A 186 -8.47 13.06 -2.51
N CYS A 187 -7.42 13.00 -3.34
CA CYS A 187 -6.45 14.08 -3.51
C CYS A 187 -7.16 15.36 -3.99
N ALA A 188 -8.01 15.27 -5.02
CA ALA A 188 -8.80 16.41 -5.49
C ALA A 188 -9.73 16.98 -4.39
N LEU A 189 -10.36 16.09 -3.60
CA LEU A 189 -11.25 16.49 -2.51
C LEU A 189 -10.53 17.15 -1.32
N THR A 190 -9.20 17.05 -1.22
CA THR A 190 -8.46 17.75 -0.17
C THR A 190 -8.62 19.26 -0.22
N VAL A 191 -8.84 19.84 -1.41
CA VAL A 191 -9.07 21.27 -1.61
C VAL A 191 -10.40 21.73 -0.99
N PRO A 192 -11.58 21.26 -1.45
CA PRO A 192 -12.85 21.72 -0.88
C PRO A 192 -13.02 21.34 0.60
N MET A 193 -12.40 20.24 1.05
CA MET A 193 -12.48 19.78 2.44
C MET A 193 -11.45 20.43 3.37
N LYS A 194 -10.56 21.30 2.86
CA LYS A 194 -9.47 21.95 3.62
C LYS A 194 -8.60 20.93 4.39
N LYS A 195 -8.28 19.81 3.73
CA LYS A 195 -7.56 18.67 4.31
C LYS A 195 -6.19 18.49 3.63
N GLU A 196 -5.45 19.59 3.51
CA GLU A 196 -4.20 19.68 2.76
C GLU A 196 -3.06 18.83 3.32
N ILE A 197 -3.17 18.40 4.58
CA ILE A 197 -2.21 17.49 5.21
C ILE A 197 -2.14 16.15 4.46
N TRP A 198 -3.23 15.74 3.80
CA TRP A 198 -3.33 14.46 3.09
C TRP A 198 -2.91 14.54 1.62
N THR A 199 -2.77 15.75 1.07
CA THR A 199 -2.62 15.94 -0.39
C THR A 199 -1.37 15.26 -0.94
N MET A 200 -0.23 15.42 -0.28
CA MET A 200 1.03 14.85 -0.77
C MET A 200 0.99 13.33 -0.76
N VAL A 201 0.48 12.72 0.32
CA VAL A 201 0.43 11.27 0.43
C VAL A 201 -0.56 10.67 -0.56
N LEU A 202 -1.74 11.27 -0.71
CA LEU A 202 -2.75 10.81 -1.68
C LEU A 202 -2.27 10.97 -3.12
N ALA A 203 -1.51 12.03 -3.42
CA ALA A 203 -0.86 12.18 -4.73
C ALA A 203 0.16 11.05 -4.96
N ILE A 204 1.07 10.78 -4.01
CA ILE A 204 2.05 9.69 -4.13
C ILE A 204 1.36 8.33 -4.30
N ASP A 205 0.36 8.04 -3.47
CA ASP A 205 -0.39 6.79 -3.53
C ASP A 205 -1.14 6.64 -4.85
N ALA A 206 -1.74 7.73 -5.36
CA ALA A 206 -2.39 7.72 -6.67
C ALA A 206 -1.40 7.39 -7.79
N HIS A 207 -0.22 8.01 -7.81
CA HIS A 207 0.81 7.72 -8.80
C HIS A 207 1.25 6.26 -8.75
N LEU A 208 1.64 5.80 -7.55
CA LEU A 208 2.15 4.45 -7.36
C LEU A 208 1.11 3.42 -7.82
N MET A 209 -0.14 3.57 -7.37
CA MET A 209 -1.21 2.61 -7.66
C MET A 209 -1.74 2.72 -9.10
N LEU A 210 -1.80 3.90 -9.70
CA LEU A 210 -2.22 4.01 -11.10
C LEU A 210 -1.15 3.50 -12.06
N TYR A 211 0.12 3.78 -11.81
CA TYR A 211 1.21 3.26 -12.66
C TYR A 211 1.30 1.74 -12.59
N THR A 212 1.26 1.16 -11.38
CA THR A 212 1.26 -0.30 -11.23
C THR A 212 -0.03 -0.92 -11.78
N GLY A 213 -1.19 -0.31 -11.52
CA GLY A 213 -2.48 -0.78 -12.00
C GLY A 213 -2.56 -0.80 -13.54
N ILE A 214 -2.07 0.23 -14.22
CA ILE A 214 -2.01 0.29 -15.69
C ILE A 214 -1.12 -0.83 -16.26
N LEU A 215 0.02 -1.10 -15.62
CA LEU A 215 0.95 -2.15 -16.05
C LEU A 215 0.34 -3.54 -15.86
N TRP A 216 -0.23 -3.83 -14.69
CA TRP A 216 -0.79 -5.15 -14.38
C TRP A 216 -2.04 -5.48 -15.19
N THR A 217 -2.93 -4.51 -15.37
CA THR A 217 -4.15 -4.70 -16.19
C THR A 217 -3.89 -4.73 -17.70
N GLY A 218 -2.68 -4.39 -18.15
CA GLY A 218 -2.35 -4.29 -19.57
C GLY A 218 -2.91 -3.05 -20.30
N LEU A 219 -3.52 -2.12 -19.56
CA LEU A 219 -4.15 -0.91 -20.12
C LEU A 219 -3.15 0.05 -20.78
N PHE A 220 -1.85 -0.10 -20.53
CA PHE A 220 -0.82 0.74 -21.15
C PHE A 220 -0.80 0.70 -22.68
N THR A 221 -1.34 -0.36 -23.30
CA THR A 221 -1.43 -0.49 -24.76
C THR A 221 -2.73 0.07 -25.35
N THR A 222 -3.54 0.76 -24.54
CA THR A 222 -4.88 1.23 -24.92
C THR A 222 -5.01 2.75 -24.79
N ILE A 223 -6.12 3.31 -25.29
CA ILE A 223 -6.46 4.73 -25.15
C ILE A 223 -6.56 5.20 -23.68
N TYR A 224 -6.69 4.28 -22.73
CA TYR A 224 -6.77 4.64 -21.31
C TYR A 224 -5.43 5.17 -20.77
N LEU A 225 -4.29 4.84 -21.39
CA LEU A 225 -2.97 5.34 -20.98
C LEU A 225 -2.90 6.88 -20.98
N PRO A 226 -3.08 7.59 -22.11
CA PRO A 226 -3.02 9.05 -22.12
C PRO A 226 -4.08 9.67 -21.21
N ILE A 227 -5.29 9.10 -21.16
CA ILE A 227 -6.39 9.63 -20.35
C ILE A 227 -6.02 9.62 -18.86
N ILE A 228 -5.53 8.49 -18.34
CA ILE A 228 -5.19 8.37 -16.93
C ILE A 228 -3.97 9.23 -16.59
N LEU A 229 -2.91 9.20 -17.40
CA LEU A 229 -1.70 9.99 -17.13
C LEU A 229 -1.97 11.50 -17.15
N ILE A 230 -2.74 11.99 -18.12
CA ILE A 230 -3.16 13.39 -18.17
C ILE A 230 -4.08 13.73 -16.99
N SER A 231 -4.98 12.82 -16.60
CA SER A 231 -5.86 13.05 -15.43
C SER A 231 -5.06 13.21 -14.14
N ILE A 232 -4.02 12.40 -13.94
CA ILE A 232 -3.11 12.52 -12.79
C ILE A 232 -2.45 13.91 -12.79
N SER A 233 -1.84 14.27 -13.91
CA SER A 233 -1.22 15.59 -14.11
C SER A 233 -2.19 16.73 -13.78
N THR A 234 -3.39 16.68 -14.36
CA THR A 234 -4.41 17.70 -14.20
C THR A 234 -4.77 17.88 -12.73
N VAL A 235 -5.06 16.79 -12.00
CA VAL A 235 -5.47 16.86 -10.60
C VAL A 235 -4.34 17.41 -9.73
N VAL A 236 -3.12 16.89 -9.89
CA VAL A 236 -1.96 17.31 -9.09
C VAL A 236 -1.64 18.77 -9.33
N TRP A 237 -1.68 19.22 -10.59
CA TRP A 237 -1.41 20.60 -10.96
C TRP A 237 -2.48 21.55 -10.41
N VAL A 238 -3.76 21.24 -10.64
CA VAL A 238 -4.90 22.04 -10.16
C VAL A 238 -4.88 22.16 -8.65
N VAL A 239 -4.68 21.05 -7.93
CA VAL A 239 -4.56 21.06 -6.47
C VAL A 239 -3.35 21.89 -6.03
N GLY A 240 -2.23 21.83 -6.76
CA GLY A 240 -1.06 22.66 -6.51
C GLY A 240 -1.31 24.16 -6.68
N ILE A 241 -2.13 24.57 -7.65
CA ILE A 241 -2.54 25.98 -7.82
C ILE A 241 -3.45 26.41 -6.67
N LEU A 242 -4.50 25.63 -6.38
CA LEU A 242 -5.52 26.00 -5.39
C LEU A 242 -5.00 25.97 -3.94
N GLN A 243 -3.99 25.15 -3.64
CA GLN A 243 -3.35 25.11 -2.32
C GLN A 243 -2.09 25.96 -2.23
N LEU A 244 -1.73 26.72 -3.28
CA LEU A 244 -0.49 27.49 -3.34
C LEU A 244 0.75 26.63 -2.99
N ARG A 245 0.86 25.45 -3.62
CA ARG A 245 1.97 24.51 -3.40
C ARG A 245 2.81 24.39 -4.66
N ARG A 246 3.90 25.16 -4.72
CA ARG A 246 4.87 25.13 -5.82
C ARG A 246 5.32 23.72 -6.22
N VAL A 247 5.59 22.84 -5.25
CA VAL A 247 6.04 21.47 -5.52
C VAL A 247 5.03 20.69 -6.35
N LEU A 248 3.74 20.78 -6.02
CA LEU A 248 2.67 20.08 -6.76
C LEU A 248 2.46 20.70 -8.15
N ARG A 249 2.60 22.02 -8.30
CA ARG A 249 2.54 22.68 -9.62
C ARG A 249 3.63 22.18 -10.57
N VAL A 250 4.87 22.08 -10.08
CA VAL A 250 6.00 21.57 -10.86
C VAL A 250 5.84 20.08 -11.16
N TRP A 251 5.35 19.30 -10.20
CA TRP A 251 5.10 17.88 -10.38
C TRP A 251 4.03 17.64 -11.46
N GLY A 252 2.88 18.33 -11.39
CA GLY A 252 1.86 18.23 -12.43
C GLY A 252 2.37 18.57 -13.83
N LEU A 253 3.15 19.64 -14.00
CA LEU A 253 3.78 19.94 -15.30
C LEU A 253 4.71 18.82 -15.78
N PHE A 254 5.46 18.21 -14.87
CA PHE A 254 6.32 17.08 -15.19
C PHE A 254 5.52 15.83 -15.57
N ASP A 255 4.42 15.56 -14.89
CA ASP A 255 3.50 14.46 -15.20
C ASP A 255 2.89 14.64 -16.60
N LEU A 256 2.54 15.86 -17.00
CA LEU A 256 2.07 16.15 -18.36
C LEU A 256 3.12 15.79 -19.42
N LEU A 257 4.37 16.19 -19.21
CA LEU A 257 5.46 15.84 -20.12
C LEU A 257 5.66 14.33 -20.22
N ILE A 258 5.64 13.63 -19.08
CA ILE A 258 5.70 12.18 -19.04
C ILE A 258 4.49 11.57 -19.77
N ALA A 259 3.29 12.09 -19.55
CA ALA A 259 2.07 11.61 -20.18
C ALA A 259 2.18 11.64 -21.70
N ILE A 260 2.65 12.77 -22.27
CA ILE A 260 2.85 12.93 -23.72
C ILE A 260 3.92 11.96 -24.23
N ILE A 261 5.08 11.91 -23.58
CA ILE A 261 6.21 11.08 -24.01
C ILE A 261 5.84 9.59 -23.93
N ALA A 262 5.32 9.14 -22.78
CA ALA A 262 4.94 7.75 -22.56
C ALA A 262 3.84 7.32 -23.54
N SER A 263 2.84 8.18 -23.76
CA SER A 263 1.78 7.92 -24.71
C SER A 263 2.29 7.76 -26.14
N LEU A 264 3.18 8.66 -26.61
CA LEU A 264 3.75 8.55 -27.95
C LEU A 264 4.67 7.34 -28.11
N LEU A 265 5.49 7.03 -27.09
CA LEU A 265 6.44 5.92 -27.16
C LEU A 265 5.76 4.55 -27.05
N VAL A 266 4.80 4.39 -26.13
CA VAL A 266 4.17 3.10 -25.86
C VAL A 266 3.15 2.73 -26.92
N LEU A 267 2.31 3.68 -27.32
CA LEU A 267 1.25 3.43 -28.31
C LEU A 267 1.80 3.57 -29.75
N GLY A 268 2.86 4.34 -29.99
CA GLY A 268 3.57 4.38 -31.27
C GLY A 268 2.64 4.67 -32.46
N SER A 269 2.58 3.76 -33.43
CA SER A 269 1.71 3.90 -34.61
C SER A 269 0.22 3.89 -34.27
N THR A 270 -0.18 3.25 -33.16
CA THR A 270 -1.59 3.24 -32.73
C THR A 270 -2.07 4.62 -32.30
N MET A 271 -1.17 5.52 -31.87
CA MET A 271 -1.53 6.92 -31.61
C MET A 271 -1.92 7.69 -32.87
N LEU A 272 -1.42 7.30 -34.03
CA LEU A 272 -1.73 7.98 -35.28
C LEU A 272 -3.14 7.65 -35.80
N ASN A 273 -3.85 6.73 -35.14
CA ASN A 273 -5.26 6.52 -35.41
C ASN A 273 -6.04 7.82 -35.12
N PRO A 274 -6.82 8.33 -36.08
CA PRO A 274 -7.48 9.63 -35.94
C PRO A 274 -8.33 9.78 -34.68
N SER A 275 -9.04 8.72 -34.27
CA SER A 275 -9.87 8.72 -33.07
C SER A 275 -9.06 8.83 -31.77
N ILE A 276 -7.98 8.05 -31.65
CA ILE A 276 -7.12 8.03 -30.45
C ILE A 276 -6.37 9.36 -30.33
N LEU A 277 -5.84 9.87 -31.44
CA LEU A 277 -5.16 11.16 -31.49
C LEU A 277 -6.11 12.29 -31.09
N LEU A 278 -7.31 12.34 -31.67
CA LEU A 278 -8.31 13.36 -31.39
C LEU A 278 -8.68 13.38 -29.90
N ILE A 279 -8.99 12.23 -29.31
CA ILE A 279 -9.36 12.13 -27.90
C ILE A 279 -8.20 12.60 -27.01
N SER A 280 -6.97 12.17 -27.30
CA SER A 280 -5.79 12.55 -26.52
C SER A 280 -5.54 14.07 -26.59
N LEU A 281 -5.71 14.68 -27.78
CA LEU A 281 -5.58 16.13 -27.95
C LEU A 281 -6.69 16.91 -27.25
N ILE A 282 -7.93 16.42 -27.26
CA ILE A 282 -9.04 17.04 -26.53
C ILE A 282 -8.72 17.04 -25.02
N VAL A 283 -8.31 15.90 -24.48
CA VAL A 283 -7.98 15.76 -23.05
C VAL A 283 -6.84 16.72 -22.67
N LEU A 284 -5.78 16.79 -23.48
CA LEU A 284 -4.66 17.71 -23.29
C LEU A 284 -5.09 19.20 -23.40
N ALA A 285 -5.93 19.54 -24.37
CA ALA A 285 -6.42 20.90 -24.54
C ALA A 285 -7.30 21.35 -23.36
N VAL A 286 -8.13 20.46 -22.84
CA VAL A 286 -8.95 20.72 -21.65
C VAL A 286 -8.07 20.97 -20.43
N GLU A 287 -7.08 20.12 -20.18
CA GLU A 287 -6.12 20.30 -19.09
C GLU A 287 -5.42 21.66 -19.15
N LEU A 288 -4.78 21.97 -20.29
CA LEU A 288 -4.04 23.22 -20.45
C LEU A 288 -4.97 24.44 -20.34
N GLY A 289 -6.18 24.37 -20.90
CA GLY A 289 -7.19 25.42 -20.77
C GLY A 289 -7.59 25.66 -19.31
N PHE A 290 -7.78 24.60 -18.54
CA PHE A 290 -8.17 24.71 -17.14
C PHE A 290 -7.03 25.25 -16.25
N VAL A 291 -5.82 24.73 -16.45
CA VAL A 291 -4.62 25.16 -15.73
C VAL A 291 -4.28 26.62 -16.02
N THR A 292 -4.31 27.04 -17.29
CA THR A 292 -4.03 28.44 -17.67
C THR A 292 -5.06 29.39 -17.09
N TRP A 293 -6.35 29.05 -17.16
CA TRP A 293 -7.42 29.85 -16.56
C TRP A 293 -7.26 29.98 -15.04
N LEU A 294 -6.99 28.88 -14.34
CA LEU A 294 -6.76 28.90 -12.88
C LEU A 294 -5.50 29.67 -12.50
N SER A 295 -4.43 29.55 -13.28
CA SER A 295 -3.18 30.27 -13.02
C SER A 295 -3.34 31.78 -13.18
N LEU A 296 -4.09 32.22 -14.20
CA LEU A 296 -4.41 33.65 -14.39
C LEU A 296 -5.34 34.17 -13.30
N SER A 297 -6.34 33.37 -12.89
CA SER A 297 -7.31 33.78 -11.87
C SER A 297 -6.69 33.95 -10.49
N ASN A 298 -5.59 33.25 -10.20
CA ASN A 298 -4.90 33.29 -8.90
C ASN A 298 -3.50 33.94 -8.98
N GLU A 299 -3.21 34.68 -10.06
CA GLU A 299 -1.86 35.20 -10.35
C GLU A 299 -1.25 36.01 -9.20
N GLU A 300 -2.04 36.90 -8.59
CA GLU A 300 -1.58 37.75 -7.49
C GLU A 300 -1.14 36.97 -6.24
N GLU A 301 -1.77 35.84 -5.98
CA GLU A 301 -1.44 34.96 -4.86
C GLU A 301 -0.23 34.09 -5.19
N LEU A 302 -0.16 33.60 -6.44
CA LEU A 302 0.93 32.75 -6.91
C LEU A 302 2.28 33.47 -7.04
N ILE A 303 2.30 34.79 -7.24
CA ILE A 303 3.53 35.60 -7.27
C ILE A 303 4.13 35.78 -5.88
N LYS A 304 3.30 35.67 -4.83
CA LYS A 304 3.73 35.83 -3.43
C LYS A 304 4.30 34.54 -2.81
N ASP A 305 4.09 33.40 -3.46
CA ASP A 305 4.54 32.05 -3.09
C ASP A 305 5.84 31.64 -3.84
#